data_AF-A0A2T7QEN4-F1
#
_entry.id   AF-A0A2T7QEN4-F1
#
_cell.length_a   1.000
_cell.length_b   1.000
_cell.length_c   1.000
_cell.angle_alpha   90.00
_cell.angle_beta   90.00
_cell.angle_gamma   90.00
#
_symmetry.space_group_name_H-M   'P 1'
#
loop_
_entity.id
_entity.type
_entity.pdbx_description
1 polymer ?
#
loop_
_entity_poly.entity_id
_entity_poly.type
_entity_poly.pdbx_seq_one_letter_code
_entity_poly.pdbx_strand_id
1 'polypeptide(L)'
;MAKGLDCINGTSETLAPASGADGFTSYNTQTKAIDINISQSYGIAGFAHEATHAYQFEKGETDFNRTTGVDRGFLHDMTDEISAYRRQFVINSKSTGVSSLSNITDSYIRGLNTAYKTLPSMSLNQNSTLHTINVAHRLTSGIIYIPNLGNDGIKRYIDVKSTTFSNYVSH
;
A
#
# COMPACT_ATOMS: atom_id res chain seq x y z
N MET A 1 11.65 -6.32 -19.72
CA MET A 1 12.24 -4.97 -19.63
C MET A 1 11.21 -4.10 -18.92
N ALA A 2 11.52 -3.63 -17.71
CA ALA A 2 10.62 -2.78 -16.95
C ALA A 2 10.43 -1.46 -17.70
N LYS A 3 9.20 -1.14 -18.09
CA LYS A 3 8.87 0.23 -18.49
C LYS A 3 8.94 1.06 -17.21
N GLY A 4 9.91 1.97 -17.19
CA GLY A 4 10.06 2.93 -16.09
C GLY A 4 8.81 3.79 -15.94
N LEU A 5 8.77 4.54 -14.85
CA LEU A 5 7.81 5.62 -14.64
C LEU A 5 7.56 6.37 -15.95
N ASP A 6 6.41 6.12 -16.56
CA ASP A 6 5.91 6.92 -17.67
C ASP A 6 5.18 8.10 -17.03
N CYS A 7 5.95 8.98 -16.39
CA CYS A 7 5.44 10.27 -16.02
C CYS A 7 5.40 11.12 -17.31
N ILE A 8 4.20 11.58 -17.63
CA ILE A 8 3.90 12.58 -18.67
C ILE A 8 3.77 11.99 -20.09
N ASN A 9 2.63 11.36 -20.38
CA ASN A 9 2.03 11.46 -21.71
C ASN A 9 0.51 11.56 -21.60
N GLY A 10 0.01 12.73 -21.96
CA GLY A 10 -1.33 13.18 -21.62
C GLY A 10 -2.44 12.34 -22.23
N THR A 11 -3.33 11.85 -21.37
CA THR A 11 -4.79 11.89 -21.56
C THR A 11 -5.43 11.86 -20.17
N SER A 12 -5.94 13.00 -19.73
CA SER A 12 -6.84 13.17 -18.57
C SER A 12 -6.45 12.38 -17.31
N GLU A 13 -5.49 12.89 -16.53
CA GLU A 13 -5.45 12.61 -15.10
C GLU A 13 -6.80 13.06 -14.52
N THR A 14 -7.70 12.11 -14.30
CA THR A 14 -8.92 12.40 -13.56
C THR A 14 -8.51 12.57 -12.11
N LEU A 15 -8.12 13.79 -11.75
CA LEU A 15 -8.08 14.26 -10.36
C LEU A 15 -9.52 14.22 -9.83
N ALA A 16 -10.00 13.03 -9.48
CA ALA A 16 -11.31 12.88 -8.89
C ALA A 16 -11.21 13.30 -7.41
N PRO A 17 -11.93 14.35 -6.97
CA PRO A 17 -11.95 14.71 -5.56
C PRO A 17 -12.71 13.62 -4.79
N ALA A 18 -11.99 12.74 -4.10
CA ALA A 18 -12.59 11.90 -3.09
C ALA A 18 -12.96 12.80 -1.89
N SER A 19 -14.25 12.92 -1.62
CA SER A 19 -14.81 13.68 -0.51
C SER A 19 -14.09 13.35 0.81
N GLY A 20 -13.36 14.33 1.37
CA GLY A 20 -12.82 14.29 2.73
C GLY A 20 -11.53 13.51 2.96
N ALA A 21 -10.88 12.96 1.92
CA ALA A 21 -9.59 12.31 2.05
C ALA A 21 -8.46 13.25 1.62
N ASP A 22 -7.53 13.46 2.53
CA ASP A 22 -6.30 14.23 2.37
C ASP A 22 -5.48 13.79 1.12
N GLY A 23 -5.34 12.49 0.88
CA GLY A 23 -4.75 11.88 -0.32
C GLY A 23 -4.93 10.36 -0.28
N PHE A 24 -4.69 9.68 -1.40
CA PHE A 24 -4.60 8.21 -1.43
C PHE A 24 -3.78 7.69 -2.62
N THR A 25 -3.10 6.57 -2.39
CA THR A 25 -2.44 5.75 -3.41
C THR A 25 -3.27 4.50 -3.66
N SER A 26 -3.45 4.14 -4.92
CA SER A 26 -4.24 2.97 -5.30
C SER A 26 -3.64 2.26 -6.50
N TYR A 27 -4.05 1.01 -6.70
CA TYR A 27 -3.77 0.29 -7.93
C TYR A 27 -4.98 0.27 -8.86
N ASN A 28 -4.77 0.71 -10.09
CA ASN A 28 -5.76 0.65 -11.15
C ASN A 28 -5.77 -0.73 -11.80
N THR A 29 -6.80 -1.52 -11.50
CA THR A 29 -6.91 -2.89 -12.01
C THR A 29 -7.14 -2.98 -13.52
N GLN A 30 -7.57 -1.90 -14.17
CA GLN A 30 -7.80 -1.84 -15.61
C GLN A 30 -6.52 -1.50 -16.37
N THR A 31 -5.85 -0.42 -15.97
CA THR A 31 -4.64 0.08 -16.64
C THR A 31 -3.35 -0.59 -16.15
N LYS A 32 -3.42 -1.29 -15.02
CA LYS A 32 -2.26 -1.89 -14.34
C LYS A 32 -1.25 -0.84 -13.84
N ALA A 33 -1.70 0.39 -13.58
CA ALA A 33 -0.89 1.48 -13.07
C ALA A 33 -1.12 1.73 -11.56
N ILE A 34 -0.17 2.40 -10.92
CA ILE A 34 -0.35 2.99 -9.60
C ILE A 34 -0.82 4.43 -9.76
N ASP A 35 -1.99 4.72 -9.19
CA ASP A 35 -2.61 6.04 -9.22
C ASP A 35 -2.35 6.73 -7.87
N ILE A 36 -1.79 7.94 -7.92
CA ILE A 36 -1.59 8.81 -6.75
C ILE A 36 -2.57 9.97 -6.85
N ASN A 37 -3.46 10.10 -5.87
CA ASN A 37 -4.48 11.13 -5.81
C ASN A 37 -4.24 12.03 -4.61
N ILE A 38 -4.09 13.33 -4.84
CA ILE A 38 -3.79 14.31 -3.79
C ILE A 38 -4.86 15.40 -3.79
N SER A 39 -5.45 15.64 -2.62
CA SER A 39 -6.34 16.80 -2.48
C SER A 39 -5.52 18.10 -2.53
N GLN A 40 -6.11 19.18 -3.05
CA GLN A 40 -5.43 20.48 -3.14
C GLN A 40 -4.92 20.99 -1.77
N SER A 41 -5.58 20.60 -0.69
CA SER A 41 -5.24 20.98 0.69
C SER A 41 -4.05 20.21 1.28
N TYR A 42 -3.71 19.03 0.75
CA TYR A 42 -2.69 18.15 1.33
C TYR A 42 -1.26 18.48 0.84
N GLY A 43 -1.19 19.09 -0.34
CA GLY A 43 0.03 19.69 -0.89
C GLY A 43 1.18 18.70 -1.10
N ILE A 44 2.40 19.22 -1.26
CA ILE A 44 3.58 18.41 -1.61
C ILE A 44 4.00 17.42 -0.52
N ALA A 45 3.72 17.73 0.75
CA ALA A 45 4.03 16.83 1.86
C ALA A 45 3.13 15.59 1.83
N GLY A 46 1.84 15.80 1.54
CA GLY A 46 0.88 14.74 1.26
C GLY A 46 1.23 13.94 0.01
N PHE A 47 1.64 14.59 -1.07
CA PHE A 47 2.15 13.87 -2.24
C PHE A 47 3.33 12.95 -1.89
N ALA A 48 4.28 13.43 -1.07
CA ALA A 48 5.43 12.62 -0.68
C ALA A 48 5.04 11.43 0.21
N HIS A 49 3.95 11.55 1.00
CA HIS A 49 3.34 10.43 1.71
C HIS A 49 2.89 9.35 0.71
N GLU A 50 1.99 9.72 -0.21
CA GLU A 50 1.42 8.77 -1.18
C GLU A 50 2.47 8.19 -2.14
N ALA A 51 3.40 9.01 -2.61
CA ALA A 51 4.52 8.55 -3.43
C ALA A 51 5.41 7.52 -2.71
N THR A 52 5.45 7.54 -1.38
CA THR A 52 6.15 6.50 -0.61
C THR A 52 5.45 5.15 -0.78
N HIS A 53 4.12 5.09 -0.69
CA HIS A 53 3.37 3.85 -0.92
C HIS A 53 3.50 3.33 -2.35
N ALA A 54 3.49 4.22 -3.35
CA ALA A 54 3.74 3.84 -4.73
C ALA A 54 5.14 3.22 -4.91
N TYR A 55 6.16 3.81 -4.29
CA TYR A 55 7.53 3.27 -4.30
C TYR A 55 7.65 1.94 -3.56
N GLN A 56 6.92 1.75 -2.46
CA GLN A 56 6.86 0.49 -1.71
C GLN A 56 6.07 -0.60 -2.43
N PHE A 57 5.13 -0.24 -3.30
CA PHE A 57 4.43 -1.20 -4.16
C PHE A 57 5.34 -1.69 -5.28
N GLU A 58 6.05 -0.77 -5.95
CA GLU A 58 7.31 -1.13 -6.61
C GLU A 58 8.23 -1.78 -5.54
N LYS A 59 9.36 -2.45 -5.75
CA LYS A 59 10.02 -3.26 -4.67
C LYS A 59 9.22 -4.39 -3.99
N GLY A 60 7.89 -4.36 -3.91
CA GLY A 60 7.06 -5.38 -3.25
C GLY A 60 7.13 -5.34 -1.72
N GLU A 61 7.22 -4.15 -1.14
CA GLU A 61 7.16 -3.91 0.31
C GLU A 61 5.70 -3.76 0.80
N THR A 62 4.80 -3.27 -0.05
CA THR A 62 3.36 -3.16 0.25
C THR A 62 2.50 -3.68 -0.91
N ASP A 63 1.19 -3.80 -0.71
CA ASP A 63 0.22 -4.19 -1.74
C ASP A 63 -1.13 -3.48 -1.56
N PHE A 64 -1.95 -3.54 -2.62
CA PHE A 64 -3.31 -3.01 -2.65
C PHE A 64 -4.31 -4.15 -2.84
N ASN A 65 -5.53 -3.96 -2.34
CA ASN A 65 -6.62 -4.90 -2.49
C ASN A 65 -6.92 -5.12 -3.98
N ARG A 66 -6.86 -6.37 -4.42
CA ARG A 66 -7.06 -6.71 -5.84
C ARG A 66 -8.48 -6.44 -6.36
N THR A 67 -9.47 -6.50 -5.48
CA THR A 67 -10.89 -6.39 -5.84
C THR A 67 -11.29 -4.95 -6.03
N THR A 68 -10.88 -4.07 -5.10
CA THR A 68 -11.24 -2.66 -5.12
C THR A 68 -10.13 -1.77 -5.70
N GLY A 69 -8.87 -2.21 -5.66
CA GLY A 69 -7.69 -1.44 -6.07
C GLY A 69 -7.31 -0.32 -5.09
N VAL A 70 -8.27 0.14 -4.29
CA VAL A 70 -8.17 1.34 -3.43
C VAL A 70 -7.86 0.98 -1.98
N ASP A 71 -8.31 -0.18 -1.50
CA ASP A 71 -8.06 -0.56 -0.12
C ASP A 71 -6.66 -1.13 0.07
N ARG A 72 -6.16 -1.08 1.30
CA ARG A 72 -4.91 -1.71 1.74
C ARG A 72 -4.96 -3.23 1.49
N GLY A 73 -3.86 -3.80 1.02
CA GLY A 73 -3.70 -5.25 0.89
C GLY A 73 -3.17 -5.92 2.18
N PHE A 74 -2.64 -7.13 2.05
CA PHE A 74 -2.16 -7.91 3.21
C PHE A 74 -0.72 -7.64 3.60
N LEU A 75 0.10 -7.12 2.69
CA LEU A 75 1.45 -6.66 2.96
C LEU A 75 1.45 -5.27 3.57
N HIS A 76 0.37 -4.50 3.39
CA HIS A 76 0.28 -3.18 4.00
C HIS A 76 0.26 -3.25 5.52
N ASP A 77 1.31 -2.74 6.15
CA ASP A 77 1.54 -2.83 7.59
C ASP A 77 1.92 -1.50 8.22
N MET A 78 2.07 -1.47 9.55
CA MET A 78 2.34 -0.24 10.29
C MET A 78 3.66 0.45 9.88
N THR A 79 4.65 -0.33 9.45
CA THR A 79 5.95 0.22 9.03
C THR A 79 5.85 1.01 7.73
N ASP A 80 4.88 0.70 6.86
CA ASP A 80 4.59 1.47 5.66
C ASP A 80 4.12 2.88 6.00
N GLU A 81 3.12 2.99 6.88
CA GLU A 81 2.56 4.26 7.31
C GLU A 81 3.58 5.08 8.10
N ILE A 82 4.37 4.45 8.98
CA ILE A 82 5.48 5.15 9.66
C ILE A 82 6.48 5.71 8.64
N SER A 83 6.85 4.95 7.61
CA SER A 83 7.76 5.41 6.55
C SER A 83 7.17 6.60 5.79
N ALA A 84 5.90 6.53 5.39
CA ALA A 84 5.20 7.58 4.65
C ALA A 84 5.05 8.87 5.48
N TYR A 85 4.60 8.78 6.74
CA TYR A 85 4.50 9.95 7.62
C TYR A 85 5.88 10.56 7.94
N ARG A 86 6.94 9.74 8.08
CA ARG A 86 8.30 10.24 8.23
C ARG A 86 8.76 11.00 6.99
N ARG A 87 8.44 10.51 5.80
CA ARG A 87 8.70 11.23 4.54
C ARG A 87 7.96 12.56 4.51
N GLN A 88 6.67 12.55 4.82
CA GLN A 88 5.82 13.73 4.91
C GLN A 88 6.39 14.78 5.88
N PHE A 89 6.85 14.36 7.07
CA PHE A 89 7.47 15.25 8.05
C PHE A 89 8.76 15.90 7.53
N VAL A 90 9.62 15.15 6.83
CA VAL A 90 10.86 15.71 6.26
C VAL A 90 10.56 16.79 5.22
N ILE A 91 9.47 16.64 4.45
CA ILE A 91 9.03 17.64 3.48
C ILE A 91 8.39 18.86 4.17
N ASN A 92 7.52 18.62 5.16
CA ASN A 92 6.92 19.69 5.95
C ASN A 92 6.58 19.17 7.36
N SER A 93 7.42 19.53 8.34
CA SER A 93 7.27 19.06 9.71
C SER A 93 5.96 19.50 10.38
N LYS A 94 5.36 20.61 9.94
CA LYS A 94 4.07 21.09 10.47
C LYS A 94 2.89 20.24 10.02
N SER A 95 3.02 19.48 8.94
CA SER A 95 1.91 18.72 8.34
C SER A 95 1.48 17.50 9.16
N THR A 96 2.31 17.01 10.07
CA THR A 96 2.01 15.85 10.93
C THR A 96 1.59 16.25 12.35
N GLY A 97 1.72 17.54 12.70
CA GLY A 97 1.39 18.05 14.04
C GLY A 97 2.32 17.60 15.17
N VAL A 98 3.44 16.92 14.87
CA VAL A 98 4.46 16.52 15.86
C VAL A 98 5.70 17.40 15.76
N SER A 99 6.47 17.48 16.86
CA SER A 99 7.66 18.34 16.94
C SER A 99 8.95 17.68 16.47
N SER A 100 9.01 16.35 16.41
CA SER A 100 10.19 15.59 16.00
C SER A 100 9.83 14.34 15.20
N LEU A 101 10.73 13.95 14.29
CA LEU A 101 10.63 12.70 13.53
C LEU A 101 10.51 11.47 14.44
N SER A 102 11.14 11.51 15.62
CA SER A 102 11.08 10.43 16.61
C SER A 102 9.69 10.25 17.24
N ASN A 103 8.80 11.25 17.13
CA ASN A 103 7.42 11.12 17.59
C ASN A 103 6.52 10.38 16.60
N ILE A 104 6.98 10.17 15.36
CA ILE A 104 6.29 9.36 14.36
C ILE A 104 6.57 7.89 14.67
N THR A 105 5.72 7.35 15.53
CA THR A 105 5.76 6.00 16.12
C THR A 105 4.48 5.23 15.80
N ASP A 106 4.48 3.91 16.02
CA ASP A 106 3.26 3.08 15.91
C ASP A 106 2.09 3.70 16.69
N SER A 107 2.31 4.11 17.94
CA SER A 107 1.27 4.74 18.78
C SER A 107 0.74 6.04 18.20
N TYR A 108 1.58 6.84 17.55
CA TYR A 108 1.14 8.06 16.88
C TYR A 108 0.22 7.72 15.71
N ILE A 109 0.64 6.82 14.82
CA ILE A 109 -0.13 6.41 13.63
C ILE A 109 -1.47 5.79 14.03
N ARG A 110 -1.50 4.88 15.01
CA ARG A 110 -2.75 4.28 15.52
C ARG A 110 -3.70 5.31 16.15
N GLY A 111 -3.17 6.46 16.57
CA GLY A 111 -3.94 7.58 17.11
C GLY A 111 -4.64 8.43 16.05
N LEU A 112 -4.18 8.40 14.79
CA LEU A 112 -4.69 9.26 13.72
C LEU A 112 -6.04 8.79 13.16
N ASN A 113 -6.21 7.47 13.01
CA ASN A 113 -7.40 6.90 12.36
C ASN A 113 -7.69 5.50 12.91
N THR A 114 -8.97 5.15 13.03
CA THR A 114 -9.41 3.80 13.42
C THR A 114 -8.93 2.72 12.47
N ALA A 115 -8.77 3.03 11.17
CA ALA A 115 -8.27 2.11 10.17
C ALA A 115 -6.82 1.65 10.44
N TYR A 116 -6.01 2.48 11.12
CA TYR A 116 -4.64 2.13 11.48
C TYR A 116 -4.53 1.21 12.70
N LYS A 117 -5.59 1.14 13.53
CA LYS A 117 -5.56 0.35 14.77
C LYS A 117 -5.43 -1.15 14.51
N THR A 118 -5.84 -1.62 13.34
CA THR A 118 -5.80 -3.04 12.95
C THR A 118 -4.58 -3.40 12.11
N LEU A 119 -3.74 -2.43 11.74
CA LEU A 119 -2.56 -2.74 10.95
C LEU A 119 -1.59 -3.62 11.74
N PRO A 120 -1.02 -4.66 11.10
CA PRO A 120 0.04 -5.44 11.72
C PRO A 120 1.23 -4.56 12.12
N SER A 121 1.79 -4.77 13.30
CA SER A 121 3.07 -4.15 13.70
C SER A 121 4.29 -4.88 13.12
N MET A 122 4.09 -6.04 12.50
CA MET A 122 5.14 -6.82 11.87
C MET A 122 5.37 -6.31 10.45
N SER A 123 6.63 -6.12 10.06
CA SER A 123 6.98 -5.77 8.68
C SER A 123 6.70 -6.96 7.76
N LEU A 124 5.87 -6.72 6.76
CA LEU A 124 5.45 -7.63 5.71
C LEU A 124 6.00 -7.13 4.37
N ASN A 125 6.21 -8.05 3.44
CA ASN A 125 6.61 -7.75 2.06
C ASN A 125 6.40 -9.02 1.22
N GLN A 126 6.75 -8.96 -0.07
CA GLN A 126 6.60 -10.06 -1.02
C GLN A 126 7.36 -11.34 -0.65
N ASN A 127 8.34 -11.27 0.26
CA ASN A 127 9.08 -12.44 0.75
C ASN A 127 8.48 -13.01 2.05
N SER A 128 7.49 -12.36 2.65
CA SER A 128 6.81 -12.87 3.85
C SER A 128 6.08 -14.17 3.54
N THR A 129 6.23 -15.16 4.40
CA THR A 129 5.51 -16.42 4.24
C THR A 129 4.03 -16.24 4.54
N LEU A 130 3.18 -17.11 4.00
CA LEU A 130 1.74 -17.13 4.33
C LEU A 130 1.50 -17.27 5.84
N HIS A 131 2.31 -18.09 6.51
CA HIS A 131 2.23 -18.24 7.96
C HIS A 131 2.49 -16.90 8.67
N THR A 132 3.54 -16.18 8.25
CA THR A 132 3.87 -14.85 8.76
C THR A 132 2.71 -13.86 8.58
N ILE A 133 2.12 -13.81 7.38
CA ILE A 133 1.00 -12.93 7.07
C ILE A 133 -0.23 -13.27 7.94
N ASN A 134 -0.58 -14.56 8.05
CA ASN A 134 -1.73 -14.99 8.86
C ASN A 134 -1.55 -14.67 10.36
N VAL A 135 -0.34 -14.88 10.89
CA VAL A 135 0.00 -14.52 12.27
C VAL A 135 -0.08 -13.01 12.48
N ALA A 136 0.46 -12.23 11.55
CA ALA A 136 0.48 -10.77 11.60
C ALA A 136 -0.94 -10.17 11.62
N HIS A 137 -1.86 -10.72 10.81
CA HIS A 137 -3.26 -10.30 10.76
C HIS A 137 -4.18 -10.99 11.79
N ARG A 138 -3.63 -11.88 12.64
CA ARG A 138 -4.37 -12.64 13.67
C ARG A 138 -5.57 -13.42 13.10
N LEU A 139 -5.39 -13.96 11.90
CA LEU A 139 -6.44 -14.70 11.19
C LEU A 139 -6.51 -16.13 11.74
N THR A 140 -7.57 -16.45 12.45
CA THR A 140 -7.78 -17.76 13.12
C THR A 140 -8.33 -18.86 12.20
N SER A 141 -8.84 -18.51 11.02
CA SER A 141 -9.31 -19.45 10.00
C SER A 141 -8.64 -19.11 8.68
N GLY A 142 -7.73 -19.99 8.24
CA GLY A 142 -6.78 -19.74 7.17
C GLY A 142 -7.38 -19.08 5.92
N ILE A 143 -6.86 -17.90 5.58
CA ILE A 143 -6.96 -17.39 4.23
C ILE A 143 -6.18 -18.36 3.34
N ILE A 144 -6.87 -18.97 2.39
CA ILE A 144 -6.25 -19.73 1.31
C ILE A 144 -5.71 -18.71 0.31
N TYR A 145 -4.43 -18.43 0.48
CA TYR A 145 -3.65 -17.60 -0.42
C TYR A 145 -3.38 -18.38 -1.70
N ILE A 146 -3.89 -17.88 -2.83
CA ILE A 146 -3.36 -18.25 -4.14
C ILE A 146 -2.36 -17.16 -4.53
N PRO A 147 -1.04 -17.43 -4.48
CA PRO A 147 -0.10 -16.60 -5.19
C PRO A 147 -0.41 -16.77 -6.68
N ASN A 148 -1.23 -15.90 -7.26
CA ASN A 148 -1.20 -15.74 -8.71
C ASN A 148 -0.02 -14.85 -9.02
N LEU A 149 1.14 -15.48 -8.97
CA LEU A 149 2.33 -14.97 -9.58
C LEU A 149 2.12 -15.08 -11.11
N GLY A 150 1.32 -14.20 -11.72
CA GLY A 150 1.05 -14.20 -13.17
C GLY A 150 2.35 -14.17 -14.00
N ASN A 151 2.54 -15.10 -14.94
CA ASN A 151 3.79 -15.38 -15.66
C ASN A 151 4.38 -14.22 -16.52
N ASP A 152 3.92 -12.98 -16.34
CA ASP A 152 4.25 -11.78 -17.10
C ASP A 152 5.36 -10.91 -16.48
N GLY A 153 5.86 -11.27 -15.29
CA GLY A 153 6.96 -10.55 -14.62
C GLY A 153 6.53 -9.21 -13.98
N ILE A 154 5.24 -9.03 -13.73
CA ILE A 154 4.65 -7.83 -13.09
C ILE A 154 4.37 -8.13 -11.61
N LYS A 155 4.63 -7.19 -10.70
CA LYS A 155 4.46 -7.33 -9.24
C LYS A 155 2.97 -7.56 -8.90
N ARG A 156 2.70 -8.53 -8.02
CA ARG A 156 1.37 -9.16 -7.89
C ARG A 156 0.68 -8.85 -6.56
N TYR A 157 -0.65 -8.83 -6.66
CA TYR A 157 -1.66 -8.69 -5.61
C TYR A 157 -1.78 -9.94 -4.73
N ILE A 158 -2.31 -9.75 -3.52
CA ILE A 158 -2.76 -10.84 -2.65
C ILE A 158 -4.27 -11.09 -2.88
N ASP A 159 -4.61 -12.31 -3.28
CA ASP A 159 -5.99 -12.76 -3.55
C ASP A 159 -6.61 -13.42 -2.30
N VAL A 160 -7.85 -13.05 -1.99
CA VAL A 160 -8.65 -13.60 -0.88
C VAL A 160 -9.97 -14.16 -1.38
N LYS A 161 -9.99 -14.86 -2.52
CA LYS A 161 -11.15 -15.68 -2.91
C LYS A 161 -10.73 -16.93 -3.67
N SER A 162 -10.30 -17.97 -2.95
CA SER A 162 -10.43 -19.35 -3.44
C SER A 162 -10.13 -20.34 -2.33
N THR A 163 -10.95 -21.39 -2.19
CA THR A 163 -10.82 -22.43 -1.18
C THR A 163 -10.06 -23.68 -1.66
N THR A 164 -9.17 -23.59 -2.65
CA THR A 164 -8.51 -24.79 -3.18
C THR A 164 -7.07 -24.59 -3.66
N PHE A 165 -6.18 -25.47 -3.19
CA PHE A 165 -4.85 -25.69 -3.73
C PHE A 165 -4.98 -26.34 -5.13
N SER A 166 -4.29 -25.80 -6.13
CA SER A 166 -3.96 -26.58 -7.32
C SER A 166 -2.44 -26.68 -7.40
N ASN A 167 -1.94 -27.91 -7.23
CA ASN A 167 -0.54 -28.23 -7.41
C ASN A 167 -0.17 -27.98 -8.89
N TYR A 168 0.84 -27.16 -9.14
CA TYR A 168 1.48 -27.14 -10.45
C TYR A 168 2.53 -28.26 -10.48
N VAL A 169 2.27 -29.29 -11.28
CA VAL A 169 3.25 -30.28 -11.71
C VAL A 169 4.01 -29.65 -12.88
N SER A 170 5.34 -29.59 -12.78
CA SER A 170 6.22 -29.10 -13.84
C SER A 170 6.14 -29.99 -15.09
N HIS A 171 5.85 -29.42 -16.25
CA HIS A 171 6.32 -29.88 -17.55
C HIS A 171 6.89 -28.68 -18.32
#